data_AF-A0A7X6D378-F1
#
_entry.id   AF-A0A7X6D378-F1
#
_cell.length_a   1.000
_cell.length_b   1.000
_cell.length_c   1.000
_cell.angle_alpha   90.00
_cell.angle_beta   90.00
_cell.angle_gamma   90.00
#
_symmetry.space_group_name_H-M   'P 1'
#
loop_
_entity.id
_entity.type
_entity.pdbx_description
1 polymer ?
#
loop_
_entity_poly.entity_id
_entity_poly.type
_entity_poly.pdbx_seq_one_letter_code
_entity_poly.pdbx_strand_id
1 'polypeptide(L)'
;MSWDVLLTPPADGTTSAGEEPEGRTPHAVPAPGAAVLGTVTLGTVAEVGAAIRAAVPAVDLTDPAWGSLVGPQWSMELAIGETEPVPAVLLHLRGTGDDAVAYVHRLAAALGCLPVEAGQESPVPPGEAGVARWQAYQRERDNARPRRRVGV
;
A
#
# COMPACT_ATOMS: atom_id res chain seq x y z
N MET A 1 -0.92 -16.48 8.83
CA MET A 1 0.06 -15.39 8.93
C MET A 1 0.05 -14.64 7.60
N SER A 2 -0.07 -13.33 7.67
CA SER A 2 0.01 -12.38 6.55
C SER A 2 1.35 -11.64 6.58
N TRP A 3 1.82 -11.21 5.41
CA TRP A 3 2.87 -10.22 5.32
C TRP A 3 2.21 -8.85 5.33
N ASP A 4 2.51 -8.09 6.37
CA ASP A 4 1.84 -6.83 6.64
C ASP A 4 2.71 -5.68 6.13
N VAL A 5 2.15 -4.84 5.26
CA VAL A 5 2.85 -3.72 4.63
C VAL A 5 2.08 -2.45 4.90
N LEU A 6 2.71 -1.48 5.55
CA LEU A 6 2.15 -0.17 5.81
C LEU A 6 2.47 0.77 4.65
N LEU A 7 1.43 1.37 4.05
CA LEU A 7 1.56 2.47 3.12
C LEU A 7 1.54 3.78 3.91
N THR A 8 2.73 4.34 4.13
CA THR A 8 2.89 5.60 4.86
C THR A 8 3.25 6.72 3.90
N PRO A 9 2.72 7.93 4.10
CA PRO A 9 3.24 9.12 3.43
C PRO A 9 4.75 9.27 3.70
N PRO A 10 5.53 9.80 2.75
CA PRO A 10 6.92 10.15 2.99
C PRO A 10 7.01 11.19 4.11
N ALA A 11 8.01 11.05 4.98
CA ALA A 11 8.23 11.95 6.11
C ALA A 11 8.54 13.40 5.66
N ASP A 12 9.15 13.54 4.49
CA ASP A 12 9.32 14.81 3.81
C ASP A 12 8.13 15.03 2.87
N GLY A 13 7.31 16.05 3.14
CA GLY A 13 6.15 16.45 2.32
C GLY A 13 6.48 16.87 0.87
N THR A 14 7.64 16.49 0.36
CA THR A 14 7.96 16.49 -1.06
C THR A 14 7.18 15.36 -1.73
N THR A 15 5.96 15.69 -2.13
CA THR A 15 5.44 15.16 -3.38
C THR A 15 6.56 15.28 -4.43
N SER A 16 7.07 14.16 -4.94
CA SER A 16 7.76 14.18 -6.23
C SER A 16 6.67 14.50 -7.25
N ALA A 17 6.34 15.79 -7.36
CA ALA A 17 5.78 16.32 -8.59
C ALA A 17 6.83 15.97 -9.65
N GLY A 18 6.46 15.04 -10.55
CA GLY A 18 7.21 14.88 -11.78
C GLY A 18 7.42 16.26 -12.38
N GLU A 19 8.66 16.54 -12.73
CA GLU A 19 9.09 17.74 -13.42
C GLU A 19 8.11 18.06 -14.57
N GLU A 20 7.23 19.03 -14.35
CA GLU A 20 6.36 19.57 -15.39
C GLU A 20 7.21 20.47 -16.29
N PRO A 21 7.25 20.28 -17.62
CA PRO A 21 7.93 21.23 -18.49
C PRO A 21 7.20 22.57 -18.42
N GLU A 22 7.94 23.61 -18.00
CA GLU A 22 7.50 25.00 -17.95
C GLU A 22 6.80 25.42 -19.25
N GLY A 23 5.52 25.79 -19.17
CA GLY A 23 4.83 26.29 -20.36
C GLY A 23 3.32 26.53 -20.31
N ARG A 24 2.67 26.65 -19.14
CA ARG A 24 1.25 27.04 -19.10
C ARG A 24 0.87 27.85 -17.86
N THR A 25 0.53 29.12 -18.10
CA THR A 25 -0.01 30.09 -17.11
C THR A 25 -1.44 29.75 -16.67
N PRO A 26 -1.93 30.33 -15.54
CA PRO A 26 -2.64 29.60 -14.50
C PRO A 26 -4.17 29.78 -14.55
N HIS A 27 -4.91 28.69 -14.33
CA HIS A 27 -6.28 28.76 -13.82
C HIS A 27 -6.70 27.44 -13.18
N ALA A 28 -6.38 27.26 -11.90
CA ALA A 28 -7.14 26.38 -11.02
C ALA A 28 -6.96 26.85 -9.57
N VAL A 29 -8.10 27.11 -8.95
CA VAL A 29 -8.37 27.43 -7.55
C VAL A 29 -7.39 26.76 -6.57
N PRO A 30 -6.83 27.47 -5.56
CA PRO A 30 -6.11 26.80 -4.48
C PRO A 30 -7.10 25.92 -3.71
N ALA A 31 -6.86 24.61 -3.69
CA ALA A 31 -7.58 23.70 -2.80
C ALA A 31 -7.31 24.10 -1.33
N PRO A 32 -8.32 24.08 -0.45
CA PRO A 32 -8.12 24.35 0.96
C PRO A 32 -7.37 23.17 1.59
N GLY A 33 -6.11 23.38 2.00
CA GLY A 33 -5.30 22.34 2.61
C GLY A 33 -3.81 22.66 2.63
N ALA A 34 -3.44 23.91 2.89
CA ALA A 34 -2.05 24.24 3.20
C ALA A 34 -1.71 23.51 4.52
N ALA A 35 -0.90 22.46 4.43
CA ALA A 35 -0.38 21.73 5.58
C ALA A 35 0.40 22.71 6.47
N VAL A 36 -0.23 23.10 7.58
CA VAL A 36 0.44 23.70 8.74
C VAL A 36 1.24 22.56 9.39
N LEU A 37 2.54 22.79 9.66
CA LEU A 37 3.46 21.93 10.42
C LEU A 37 2.75 20.82 11.25
N GLY A 38 2.67 19.59 10.71
CA GLY A 38 2.02 18.46 11.40
C GLY A 38 1.56 17.37 10.43
N THR A 39 2.08 16.15 10.61
CA THR A 39 1.68 14.86 10.00
C THR A 39 1.13 14.93 8.56
N VAL A 40 1.98 14.59 7.58
CA VAL A 40 1.53 14.28 6.21
C VAL A 40 0.50 13.15 6.31
N THR A 41 -0.70 13.34 5.75
CA THR A 41 -1.82 12.37 5.77
C THR A 41 -2.28 12.12 4.34
N LEU A 42 -3.01 11.03 4.11
CA LEU A 42 -3.45 10.59 2.77
C LEU A 42 -4.70 11.30 2.25
N GLY A 43 -5.30 12.17 3.06
CA GLY A 43 -6.57 12.84 2.76
C GLY A 43 -7.77 12.13 3.39
N THR A 44 -8.96 12.37 2.86
CA THR A 44 -10.21 11.75 3.31
C THR A 44 -10.32 10.29 2.89
N VAL A 45 -11.19 9.52 3.54
CA VAL A 45 -11.44 8.11 3.15
C VAL A 45 -11.96 8.03 1.71
N ALA A 46 -12.77 9.00 1.30
CA ALA A 46 -13.30 9.09 -0.06
C ALA A 46 -12.21 9.33 -1.11
N GLU A 47 -11.26 10.22 -0.85
CA GLU A 47 -10.13 10.50 -1.74
C GLU A 47 -9.20 9.30 -1.87
N VAL A 48 -8.87 8.65 -0.74
CA VAL A 48 -8.07 7.42 -0.71
C VAL A 48 -8.75 6.31 -1.51
N GLY A 49 -10.05 6.10 -1.30
CA GLY A 49 -10.83 5.11 -2.03
C GLY A 49 -10.90 5.40 -3.54
N ALA A 50 -11.03 6.67 -3.93
CA ALA A 50 -11.01 7.08 -5.33
C ALA A 50 -9.65 6.82 -6.00
N ALA A 51 -8.55 7.15 -5.32
CA ALA A 51 -7.19 6.90 -5.80
C ALA A 51 -6.92 5.39 -5.97
N ILE A 52 -7.33 4.57 -5.00
CA ILE A 52 -7.21 3.10 -5.06
C ILE A 52 -7.98 2.54 -6.25
N ARG A 53 -9.25 2.94 -6.45
CA ARG A 53 -10.08 2.46 -7.58
C ARG A 53 -9.51 2.88 -8.93
N ALA A 54 -8.95 4.08 -9.03
CA ALA A 54 -8.32 4.55 -10.26
C ALA A 54 -7.07 3.72 -10.62
N ALA A 55 -6.27 3.35 -9.62
CA ALA A 55 -5.04 2.59 -9.82
C ALA A 55 -5.28 1.08 -10.02
N VAL A 56 -6.22 0.52 -9.27
CA VAL A 56 -6.58 -0.90 -9.29
C VAL A 56 -8.11 -1.05 -9.25
N PRO A 57 -8.78 -1.05 -10.42
CA PRO A 57 -10.24 -1.16 -10.48
C PRO A 57 -10.80 -2.48 -9.94
N ALA A 58 -9.94 -3.49 -9.79
CA ALA A 58 -10.31 -4.81 -9.26
C ALA A 58 -10.41 -4.85 -7.72
N VAL A 59 -10.03 -3.78 -7.01
CA VAL A 59 -10.20 -3.72 -5.55
C VAL A 59 -11.68 -3.55 -5.23
N ASP A 60 -12.22 -4.45 -4.44
CA ASP A 60 -13.52 -4.27 -3.81
C ASP A 60 -13.38 -3.28 -2.65
N LEU A 61 -14.07 -2.15 -2.76
CA LEU A 61 -14.20 -1.12 -1.73
C LEU A 61 -15.68 -0.84 -1.46
N THR A 62 -16.50 -1.89 -1.37
CA THR A 62 -17.91 -1.77 -0.97
C THR A 62 -18.02 -1.22 0.45
N ASP A 63 -17.08 -1.58 1.32
CA ASP A 63 -16.85 -0.92 2.61
C ASP A 63 -15.83 0.23 2.42
N PRO A 64 -16.12 1.46 2.85
CA PRO A 64 -15.19 2.58 2.69
C PRO A 64 -13.93 2.46 3.58
N ALA A 65 -14.01 1.79 4.72
CA ALA A 65 -12.89 1.63 5.66
C ALA A 65 -12.04 0.38 5.37
N TRP A 66 -12.52 -0.51 4.49
CA TRP A 66 -11.91 -1.80 4.22
C TRP A 66 -11.97 -2.20 2.75
N GLY A 67 -10.84 -2.64 2.20
CA GLY A 67 -10.73 -3.14 0.84
C GLY A 67 -10.27 -4.58 0.73
N SER A 68 -10.60 -5.21 -0.40
CA SER A 68 -10.11 -6.55 -0.73
C SER A 68 -9.70 -6.64 -2.19
N LEU A 69 -8.55 -7.26 -2.44
CA LEU A 69 -8.04 -7.57 -3.77
C LEU A 69 -7.63 -9.03 -3.82
N VAL A 70 -8.17 -9.78 -4.77
CA VAL A 70 -7.90 -11.20 -4.94
C VAL A 70 -7.10 -11.43 -6.21
N GLY A 71 -5.90 -11.98 -6.06
CA GLY A 71 -5.07 -12.47 -7.14
C GLY A 71 -5.23 -13.99 -7.35
N PRO A 72 -4.50 -14.58 -8.32
CA PRO A 72 -4.62 -16.00 -8.62
C PRO A 72 -4.19 -16.93 -7.47
N GLN A 73 -3.19 -16.51 -6.70
CA GLN A 73 -2.57 -17.32 -5.64
C GLN A 73 -2.45 -16.55 -4.30
N TRP A 74 -2.81 -15.27 -4.30
CA TRP A 74 -2.70 -14.38 -3.15
C TRP A 74 -3.98 -13.59 -2.96
N SER A 75 -4.15 -13.04 -1.76
CA SER A 75 -5.20 -12.08 -1.43
C SER A 75 -4.60 -10.96 -0.59
N MET A 76 -5.05 -9.74 -0.84
CA MET A 76 -4.62 -8.54 -0.13
C MET A 76 -5.85 -7.86 0.47
N GLU A 77 -5.85 -7.70 1.78
CA GLU A 77 -6.83 -6.88 2.48
C GLU A 77 -6.22 -5.49 2.71
N LEU A 78 -7.01 -4.43 2.50
CA LEU A 78 -6.61 -3.04 2.67
C LEU A 78 -7.37 -2.46 3.87
N ALA A 79 -6.70 -2.24 4.98
CA ALA A 79 -7.27 -1.54 6.13
C ALA A 79 -7.01 -0.04 5.99
N ILE A 80 -8.02 0.71 5.54
CA ILE A 80 -8.00 2.17 5.39
C ILE A 80 -8.39 2.83 6.72
N GLY A 81 -9.38 2.26 7.40
CA GLY A 81 -9.94 2.79 8.63
C GLY A 81 -10.96 3.92 8.41
N GLU A 82 -11.54 4.39 9.50
CA GLU A 82 -12.57 5.44 9.52
C GLU A 82 -12.00 6.81 9.94
N THR A 83 -10.71 6.87 10.30
CA THR A 83 -10.06 8.09 10.75
C THR A 83 -9.89 9.06 9.60
N GLU A 84 -10.36 10.29 9.77
CA GLU A 84 -10.18 11.37 8.81
C GLU A 84 -9.38 12.54 9.43
N PRO A 85 -8.26 12.97 8.81
CA PRO A 85 -7.66 12.40 7.59
C PRO A 85 -6.99 11.03 7.82
N VAL A 86 -6.98 10.19 6.79
CA VAL A 86 -6.41 8.84 6.83
C VAL A 86 -4.88 8.94 7.03
N PRO A 87 -4.33 8.39 8.12
CA PRO A 87 -2.90 8.53 8.41
C PRO A 87 -2.03 7.58 7.58
N ALA A 88 -2.51 6.38 7.31
CA ALA A 88 -1.83 5.32 6.57
C ALA A 88 -2.84 4.23 6.15
N VAL A 89 -2.45 3.38 5.20
CA VAL A 89 -3.22 2.18 4.83
C VAL A 89 -2.39 0.95 5.15
N LEU A 90 -2.94 0.00 5.90
CA LEU A 90 -2.27 -1.27 6.20
C LEU A 90 -2.73 -2.34 5.21
N LEU A 91 -1.78 -2.96 4.52
CA LEU A 91 -2.03 -4.07 3.60
C LEU A 91 -1.72 -5.38 4.31
N HIS A 92 -2.67 -6.31 4.30
CA HIS A 92 -2.46 -7.67 4.77
C HIS A 92 -2.38 -8.61 3.58
N LEU A 93 -1.16 -9.00 3.19
CA LEU A 93 -0.94 -9.88 2.05
C LEU A 93 -0.84 -11.35 2.50
N ARG A 94 -1.61 -12.22 1.86
CA ARG A 94 -1.66 -13.66 2.16
C ARG A 94 -1.52 -14.48 0.88
N GLY A 95 -1.15 -15.74 1.04
CA GLY A 95 -1.01 -16.68 -0.08
C GLY A 95 0.41 -16.72 -0.65
N THR A 96 0.50 -16.89 -1.96
CA THR A 96 1.74 -17.00 -2.75
C THR A 96 1.57 -16.27 -4.08
N GLY A 97 2.66 -16.08 -4.84
CA GLY A 97 2.64 -15.39 -6.12
C GLY A 97 3.32 -14.03 -6.07
N ASP A 98 4.21 -13.80 -7.03
CA ASP A 98 5.17 -12.70 -7.02
C ASP A 98 4.57 -11.38 -7.52
N ASP A 99 3.50 -11.45 -8.32
CA ASP A 99 2.78 -10.31 -8.86
C ASP A 99 2.12 -9.45 -7.76
N ALA A 100 1.87 -10.01 -6.57
CA ALA A 100 1.36 -9.29 -5.42
C ALA A 100 2.21 -8.05 -5.05
N VAL A 101 3.55 -8.15 -5.18
CA VAL A 101 4.48 -7.06 -4.90
C VAL A 101 4.24 -5.88 -5.85
N ALA A 102 3.93 -6.15 -7.11
CA ALA A 102 3.61 -5.09 -8.07
C ALA A 102 2.35 -4.32 -7.67
N TYR A 103 1.33 -5.01 -7.12
CA TYR A 103 0.12 -4.34 -6.61
C TYR A 103 0.38 -3.50 -5.37
N VAL A 104 1.23 -3.97 -4.44
CA VAL A 104 1.66 -3.15 -3.28
C VAL A 104 2.25 -1.82 -3.75
N HIS A 105 3.21 -1.87 -4.68
CA HIS A 105 3.86 -0.67 -5.21
C HIS A 105 2.92 0.22 -6.03
N ARG A 106 1.99 -0.38 -6.77
CA ARG A 106 0.98 0.38 -7.53
C ARG A 106 0.04 1.16 -6.61
N LEU A 107 -0.42 0.54 -5.52
CA LEU A 107 -1.23 1.21 -4.50
C LEU A 107 -0.43 2.30 -3.79
N ALA A 108 0.82 2.01 -3.42
CA ALA A 108 1.70 2.99 -2.80
C ALA A 108 1.90 4.22 -3.69
N ALA A 109 2.20 4.02 -4.98
CA ALA A 109 2.36 5.10 -5.94
C ALA A 109 1.08 5.94 -6.12
N ALA A 110 -0.08 5.28 -6.16
CA ALA A 110 -1.37 5.97 -6.29
C ALA A 110 -1.70 6.88 -5.09
N LEU A 111 -1.21 6.50 -3.90
CA LEU A 111 -1.41 7.24 -2.67
C LEU A 111 -0.24 8.19 -2.33
N GLY A 112 0.79 8.24 -3.18
CA GLY A 112 2.01 9.02 -2.89
C GLY A 112 2.78 8.50 -1.67
N CYS A 113 2.67 7.21 -1.37
CA CYS A 113 3.27 6.56 -0.20
C CYS A 113 4.57 5.82 -0.52
N LEU A 114 5.29 5.49 0.55
CA LEU A 114 6.32 4.46 0.55
C LEU A 114 5.78 3.21 1.25
N PRO A 115 5.91 2.01 0.63
CA PRO A 115 5.54 0.76 1.27
C PRO A 115 6.63 0.34 2.27
N VAL A 116 6.24 0.09 3.51
CA VAL A 116 7.15 -0.31 4.60
C VAL A 116 6.63 -1.60 5.22
N GLU A 117 7.51 -2.58 5.42
CA GLU A 117 7.16 -3.82 6.09
C GLU A 117 6.89 -3.59 7.58
N ALA A 118 5.68 -3.91 8.01
CA ALA A 118 5.26 -3.72 9.39
C ALA A 118 6.07 -4.64 10.33
N GLY A 119 6.51 -4.08 11.46
CA GLY A 119 7.31 -4.79 12.46
C GLY A 119 8.81 -4.93 12.14
N GLN A 120 9.24 -4.60 10.92
CA GLN A 120 10.67 -4.45 10.57
C GLN A 120 11.05 -3.01 10.23
N GLU A 121 10.06 -2.14 10.00
CA GLU A 121 10.25 -0.73 9.64
C GLU A 121 11.18 -0.55 8.42
N SER A 122 11.22 -1.56 7.56
CA SER A 122 12.10 -1.62 6.39
C SER A 122 11.30 -1.37 5.11
N PRO A 123 11.78 -0.50 4.19
CA PRO A 123 11.11 -0.30 2.91
C PRO A 123 10.96 -1.62 2.14
N VAL A 124 9.81 -1.82 1.53
CA VAL A 124 9.60 -2.92 0.58
C VAL A 124 10.20 -2.49 -0.76
N PRO A 125 11.29 -3.10 -1.24
CA PRO A 125 11.89 -2.70 -2.51
C PRO A 125 10.96 -3.03 -3.70
N PRO A 126 11.04 -2.28 -4.81
CA PRO A 126 10.29 -2.61 -6.02
C PRO A 126 10.95 -3.77 -6.79
N GLY A 127 10.20 -4.34 -7.74
CA GLY A 127 10.69 -5.35 -8.68
C GLY A 127 11.21 -6.63 -8.01
N GLU A 128 12.25 -7.22 -8.60
CA GLU A 128 12.83 -8.51 -8.19
C GLU A 128 13.28 -8.55 -6.73
N ALA A 129 13.82 -7.44 -6.21
CA ALA A 129 14.22 -7.35 -4.81
C ALA A 129 13.02 -7.46 -3.87
N GLY A 130 11.88 -6.85 -4.23
CA GLY A 130 10.63 -6.95 -3.46
C GLY A 130 10.04 -8.34 -3.51
N VAL A 131 10.07 -8.96 -4.69
CA VAL A 131 9.67 -10.36 -4.89
C VAL A 131 10.51 -11.29 -4.01
N ALA A 132 11.84 -11.13 -4.01
CA ALA A 132 12.73 -11.92 -3.17
C ALA A 132 12.42 -11.74 -1.68
N ARG A 133 12.03 -10.53 -1.24
CA ARG A 133 11.59 -10.26 0.14
C ARG A 133 10.29 -10.98 0.48
N TRP A 134 9.27 -10.89 -0.37
CA TRP A 134 8.01 -11.61 -0.22
C TRP A 134 8.20 -13.13 -0.16
N GLN A 135 9.05 -13.69 -1.03
CA GLN A 135 9.39 -15.11 -1.00
C GLN A 135 10.15 -15.51 0.26
N ALA A 136 11.02 -14.64 0.79
CA ALA A 136 11.70 -14.90 2.06
C ALA A 136 10.70 -15.00 3.22
N TYR A 137 9.73 -14.08 3.28
CA TYR A 137 8.63 -14.16 4.25
C TYR A 137 7.85 -15.47 4.12
N GLN A 138 7.51 -15.89 2.89
CA GLN A 138 6.79 -17.14 2.66
C GLN A 138 7.57 -18.36 3.15
N ARG A 139 8.89 -18.42 2.89
CA ARG A 139 9.76 -19.50 3.40
C ARG A 139 9.79 -19.54 4.93
N GLU A 140 9.91 -18.39 5.58
CA GLU A 140 9.90 -18.30 7.05
C GLU A 140 8.57 -18.80 7.62
N ARG A 141 7.44 -18.31 7.08
CA ARG A 141 6.09 -18.76 7.44
C ARG A 141 5.93 -20.27 7.31
N ASP A 142 6.42 -20.85 6.21
CA ASP A 142 6.24 -22.27 5.92
C ASP A 142 7.15 -23.14 6.80
N ASN A 143 8.34 -22.65 7.17
CA ASN A 143 9.24 -23.30 8.13
C ASN A 143 8.69 -23.26 9.57
N ALA A 144 7.97 -22.21 9.95
CA ALA A 144 7.35 -22.08 11.25
C ALA A 144 6.14 -23.02 11.46
N ARG A 145 5.58 -23.59 10.38
CA ARG A 145 4.50 -24.57 10.49
C ARG A 145 5.07 -25.93 10.94
N PRO A 146 4.55 -26.53 12.04
CA PRO A 146 5.04 -27.82 12.50
C PRO A 146 4.84 -28.88 11.41
N ARG A 147 5.92 -29.59 11.06
CA ARG A 147 5.85 -30.75 10.15
C ARG A 147 4.98 -31.81 10.82
N ARG A 148 3.76 -32.03 10.30
CA ARG A 148 2.97 -33.20 10.68
C ARG A 148 3.80 -34.44 10.36
N ARG A 149 4.25 -35.17 11.38
CA ARG A 149 4.70 -36.55 11.19
C ARG A 149 3.46 -37.35 10.78
N VAL A 150 3.40 -37.75 9.51
CA VAL A 150 2.52 -38.84 9.10
C VAL A 150 3.16 -40.10 9.66
N GLY A 151 2.62 -40.60 10.78
CA GLY A 151 2.98 -41.92 11.28
C GLY A 151 2.50 -42.95 10.28
N VAL A 152 3.44 -43.79 9.82
CA VAL A 152 3.16 -45.05 9.12
C VAL A 152 2.77 -46.10 10.14
#